data_AF-A0A9W6HND9-F1
#
_entry.id   AF-A0A9W6HND9-F1
#
_cell.length_a   1.000
_cell.length_b   1.000
_cell.length_c   1.000
_cell.angle_alpha   90.00
_cell.angle_beta   90.00
_cell.angle_gamma   90.00
#
_symmetry.space_group_name_H-M   'P 1'
#
loop_
_entity.id
_entity.type
_entity.pdbx_description
1 polymer ?
#
loop_
_entity_poly.entity_id
_entity_poly.type
_entity_poly.pdbx_seq_one_letter_code
_entity_poly.pdbx_strand_id
1 'polypeptide(L)'
;MTGAVLFLGDLLVPQPTRKPAQPEPARTILWTSDLRDTTGGRATRLALKAAAHAAFEVCRTRPGIRHLVLAYRADSAVIPALHRRAPAVAIRLHAEIEQQAGRDVDVVLLDISDLDDPGLLHERLEELSRQPAGLAGAAALDWREIREESIRHAANSDYI
;
A
#
# COMPACT_ATOMS: atom_id res chain seq x y z
N MET A 1 16.98 4.72 13.75
CA MET A 1 16.33 3.38 13.76
C MET A 1 15.61 3.26 12.44
N THR A 2 16.00 2.28 11.62
CA THR A 2 15.57 2.15 10.22
C THR A 2 14.29 1.35 10.18
N GLY A 3 13.23 1.89 9.59
CA GLY A 3 11.95 1.21 9.46
C GLY A 3 12.06 -0.04 8.59
N ALA A 4 11.52 -1.18 9.06
CA ALA A 4 11.57 -2.43 8.31
C ALA A 4 10.33 -2.55 7.40
N VAL A 5 10.52 -2.27 6.11
CA VAL A 5 9.52 -2.42 5.04
C VAL A 5 9.81 -3.69 4.25
N LEU A 6 8.79 -4.53 4.03
CA LEU A 6 8.86 -5.72 3.20
C LEU A 6 8.27 -5.46 1.81
N PHE A 7 9.08 -5.58 0.77
CA PHE A 7 8.70 -5.33 -0.63
C PHE A 7 8.29 -6.63 -1.33
N LEU A 8 7.08 -6.67 -1.90
CA LEU A 8 6.48 -7.84 -2.54
C LEU A 8 5.65 -7.46 -3.78
N GLY A 9 5.13 -8.47 -4.48
CA GLY A 9 4.32 -8.33 -5.69
C GLY A 9 5.20 -8.22 -6.95
N ASP A 10 4.85 -7.30 -7.85
CA ASP A 10 5.52 -7.13 -9.15
C ASP A 10 6.85 -6.35 -9.07
N LEU A 11 7.21 -5.88 -7.87
CA LEU A 11 8.44 -5.17 -7.54
C LEU A 11 8.71 -3.94 -8.43
N LEU A 12 7.67 -3.11 -8.60
CA LEU A 12 7.71 -1.91 -9.46
C LEU A 12 8.57 -0.76 -8.92
N VAL A 13 8.90 -0.81 -7.63
CA VAL A 13 9.73 0.18 -6.95
C VAL A 13 11.09 -0.47 -6.68
N PRO A 14 12.21 0.14 -7.11
CA PRO A 14 13.54 -0.39 -6.82
C PRO A 14 13.71 -0.58 -5.32
N GLN A 15 14.14 -1.75 -4.86
CA GLN A 15 14.35 -1.95 -3.42
C GLN A 15 15.54 -1.10 -2.93
N PRO A 16 15.49 -0.55 -1.71
CA PRO A 16 16.63 0.15 -1.16
C PRO A 16 17.82 -0.81 -1.07
N THR A 17 18.97 -0.41 -1.63
CA THR A 17 20.23 -1.17 -1.57
C THR A 17 20.82 -1.23 -0.16
N ARG A 18 20.26 -0.48 0.79
CA ARG A 18 20.77 -0.36 2.15
C ARG A 18 20.40 -1.60 2.97
N LYS A 19 21.41 -2.43 3.25
CA LYS A 19 21.31 -3.51 4.22
C LYS A 19 21.10 -2.91 5.63
N PRO A 20 20.03 -3.26 6.36
CA PRO A 20 19.81 -2.72 7.69
C PRO A 20 20.93 -3.18 8.63
N ALA A 21 21.36 -2.29 9.53
CA ALA A 21 22.42 -2.55 10.50
C ALA A 21 22.06 -3.67 11.51
N GLN A 22 20.76 -3.93 11.70
CA GLN A 22 20.22 -5.06 12.46
C GLN A 22 18.91 -5.54 11.80
N PRO A 23 18.57 -6.85 11.85
CA PRO A 23 17.32 -7.35 11.30
C PRO A 23 16.16 -6.98 12.25
N GLU A 24 15.61 -5.77 12.09
CA GLU A 24 14.33 -5.42 12.71
C GLU A 24 13.19 -6.17 11.98
N PRO A 25 12.20 -6.70 12.72
CA PRO A 25 11.06 -7.36 12.10
C PRO A 25 10.25 -6.34 11.30
N ALA A 26 9.90 -6.72 10.05
CA ALA A 26 9.08 -5.88 9.18
C ALA A 26 7.77 -5.48 9.88
N ARG A 27 7.42 -4.20 9.76
CA ARG A 27 6.17 -3.61 10.27
C ARG A 27 5.24 -3.15 9.16
N THR A 28 5.78 -2.92 7.97
CA THR A 28 5.03 -2.52 6.79
C THR A 28 5.25 -3.51 5.66
N ILE A 29 4.19 -3.89 4.97
CA ILE A 29 4.26 -4.54 3.66
C ILE A 29 3.98 -3.48 2.60
N LEU A 30 4.86 -3.38 1.61
CA LEU A 30 4.53 -2.77 0.32
C LEU A 30 4.31 -3.91 -0.68
N TRP A 31 3.06 -4.07 -1.13
CA TRP A 31 2.72 -4.93 -2.26
C TRP A 31 2.55 -4.06 -3.50
N THR A 32 3.35 -4.28 -4.53
CA THR A 32 3.23 -3.56 -5.80
C THR A 32 2.51 -4.40 -6.84
N SER A 33 1.68 -3.77 -7.68
CA SER A 33 1.01 -4.44 -8.79
C SER A 33 1.03 -3.59 -10.07
N ASP A 34 1.43 -4.19 -11.19
CA ASP A 34 1.36 -3.56 -12.50
C ASP A 34 0.03 -3.92 -13.16
N LEU A 35 -0.80 -2.90 -13.38
CA LEU A 35 -2.09 -3.05 -14.01
C LEU A 35 -2.08 -2.54 -15.45
N ARG A 36 -0.94 -2.06 -15.97
CA ARG A 36 -0.83 -1.50 -17.32
C ARG A 36 -1.08 -2.54 -18.41
N ASP A 37 -0.73 -3.80 -18.18
CA ASP A 37 -0.98 -4.88 -19.14
C ASP A 37 -2.44 -5.38 -19.16
N THR A 38 -3.33 -4.77 -18.35
CA THR A 38 -4.74 -5.18 -18.29
C THR A 38 -5.59 -4.49 -19.35
N THR A 39 -6.21 -5.27 -20.23
CA THR A 39 -7.06 -4.72 -21.29
C THR A 39 -8.47 -4.41 -20.77
N GLY A 40 -8.69 -3.13 -20.43
CA GLY A 40 -10.01 -2.58 -20.10
C GLY A 40 -10.42 -2.73 -18.63
N GLY A 41 -11.31 -1.83 -18.18
CA GLY A 41 -11.59 -1.63 -16.75
C GLY A 41 -12.18 -2.83 -15.98
N ARG A 42 -12.71 -3.86 -16.66
CA ARG A 42 -13.09 -5.13 -16.02
C ARG A 42 -11.86 -5.96 -15.65
N ALA A 43 -10.91 -6.10 -16.57
CA ALA A 43 -9.67 -6.84 -16.35
C ALA A 43 -8.84 -6.17 -15.26
N THR A 44 -8.67 -4.84 -15.34
CA THR A 44 -7.97 -4.04 -14.33
C THR A 44 -8.56 -4.22 -12.93
N ARG A 45 -9.90 -4.24 -12.81
CA ARG A 45 -10.56 -4.50 -11.52
C ARG A 45 -10.27 -5.89 -10.98
N LEU A 46 -10.31 -6.91 -11.84
CA LEU A 46 -10.04 -8.30 -11.41
C LEU A 46 -8.58 -8.45 -10.96
N ALA A 47 -7.65 -7.83 -11.68
CA ALA A 47 -6.23 -7.80 -11.30
C ALA A 47 -6.02 -7.08 -9.96
N LEU A 48 -6.61 -5.90 -9.74
CA LEU A 48 -6.51 -5.21 -8.44
C LEU A 48 -7.06 -6.06 -7.29
N LYS A 49 -8.19 -6.76 -7.50
CA LYS A 49 -8.74 -7.67 -6.49
C LYS A 49 -7.83 -8.87 -6.22
N ALA A 50 -7.22 -9.43 -7.26
CA ALA A 50 -6.27 -10.53 -7.11
C ALA A 50 -5.03 -10.09 -6.33
N ALA A 51 -4.49 -8.89 -6.63
CA ALA A 51 -3.38 -8.31 -5.90
C ALA A 51 -3.74 -8.05 -4.42
N ALA A 52 -4.92 -7.49 -4.15
CA ALA A 52 -5.40 -7.29 -2.79
C ALA A 52 -5.53 -8.61 -2.01
N HIS A 53 -6.05 -9.66 -2.64
CA HIS A 53 -6.14 -10.99 -2.02
C HIS A 53 -4.76 -11.62 -1.76
N ALA A 54 -3.83 -11.51 -2.71
CA ALA A 54 -2.47 -12.00 -2.50
C ALA A 54 -1.74 -11.25 -1.37
N ALA A 55 -1.93 -9.93 -1.31
CA ALA A 55 -1.42 -9.07 -0.25
C ALA A 55 -2.00 -9.45 1.14
N PHE A 56 -3.32 -9.74 1.19
CA PHE A 56 -3.99 -10.28 2.37
C PHE A 56 -3.34 -11.59 2.86
N GLU A 57 -3.17 -12.56 1.96
CA GLU A 57 -2.62 -13.87 2.27
C GLU A 57 -1.21 -13.78 2.87
N VAL A 58 -0.39 -12.84 2.41
CA VAL A 58 0.93 -12.57 2.98
C VAL A 58 0.83 -11.86 4.33
N CYS A 59 -0.09 -10.91 4.45
CA CYS A 59 -0.28 -10.14 5.69
C CYS A 59 -0.78 -11.04 6.82
N ARG A 60 -1.73 -11.95 6.56
CA ARG A 60 -2.31 -12.85 7.58
C ARG A 60 -1.29 -13.77 8.23
N THR A 61 -0.22 -14.16 7.53
CA THR A 61 0.82 -15.05 8.08
C THR A 61 1.93 -14.30 8.82
N ARG A 62 1.83 -12.97 8.99
CA ARG A 62 2.90 -12.13 9.57
C ARG A 62 2.36 -11.27 10.72
N PRO A 63 2.31 -11.79 11.96
CA PRO A 63 1.67 -11.11 13.09
C PRO A 63 2.29 -9.75 13.44
N GLY A 64 3.56 -9.51 13.08
CA GLY A 64 4.27 -8.26 13.36
C GLY A 64 3.92 -7.07 12.47
N ILE A 65 3.18 -7.30 11.36
CA ILE A 65 2.79 -6.24 10.42
C ILE A 65 1.68 -5.36 11.02
N ARG A 66 1.85 -4.05 10.81
CA ARG A 66 0.96 -2.97 11.25
C ARG A 66 0.33 -2.23 10.07
N HIS A 67 1.04 -2.20 8.95
CA HIS A 67 0.68 -1.42 7.77
C HIS A 67 0.75 -2.30 6.52
N LEU A 68 -0.30 -2.27 5.70
CA LEU A 68 -0.35 -2.89 4.39
C LEU A 68 -0.59 -1.83 3.32
N VAL A 69 0.44 -1.56 2.52
CA VAL A 69 0.36 -0.65 1.37
C VAL A 69 0.25 -1.47 0.10
N LEU A 70 -0.88 -1.37 -0.60
CA LEU A 70 -1.10 -1.94 -1.93
C LEU A 70 -0.89 -0.84 -2.97
N ALA A 71 0.33 -0.75 -3.49
CA ALA A 71 0.68 0.19 -4.54
C ALA A 71 0.39 -0.38 -5.93
N TYR A 72 -0.14 0.42 -6.83
CA TYR A 72 -0.42 0.00 -8.21
C TYR A 72 -0.01 1.05 -9.24
N ARG A 73 0.38 0.59 -10.43
CA ARG A 73 0.50 1.41 -11.64
C ARG A 73 -0.58 1.02 -12.63
N ALA A 74 -1.18 1.98 -13.30
CA ALA A 74 -2.18 1.69 -14.31
C ALA A 74 -2.10 2.71 -15.47
N ASP A 75 -2.72 2.38 -16.60
CA ASP A 75 -2.88 3.33 -17.69
C ASP A 75 -3.80 4.48 -17.31
N SER A 76 -3.49 5.68 -17.78
CA SER A 76 -4.25 6.90 -17.50
C SER A 76 -5.75 6.79 -17.83
N ALA A 77 -6.10 5.98 -18.83
CA ALA A 77 -7.49 5.73 -19.21
C ALA A 77 -8.32 5.03 -18.12
N VAL A 78 -7.70 4.26 -17.22
CA VAL A 78 -8.41 3.49 -16.18
C VAL A 78 -8.25 4.06 -14.77
N ILE A 79 -7.28 4.97 -14.55
CA ILE A 79 -7.01 5.61 -13.26
C ILE A 79 -8.28 6.18 -12.61
N PRO A 80 -9.13 7.00 -13.28
CA PRO A 80 -10.32 7.57 -12.64
C PRO A 80 -11.31 6.51 -12.14
N ALA A 81 -11.38 5.35 -12.81
CA ALA A 81 -12.22 4.25 -12.38
C ALA A 81 -11.62 3.46 -11.21
N LEU A 82 -10.28 3.42 -11.09
CA LEU A 82 -9.56 2.82 -9.97
C LEU A 82 -9.64 3.71 -8.73
N HIS A 83 -9.42 5.02 -8.85
CA HIS A 83 -9.56 5.98 -7.74
C HIS A 83 -10.93 5.88 -7.07
N ARG A 84 -12.02 5.83 -7.85
CA ARG A 84 -13.38 5.64 -7.31
C ARG A 84 -13.61 4.30 -6.58
N ARG A 85 -12.72 3.32 -6.76
CA ARG A 85 -12.87 1.95 -6.22
C ARG A 85 -11.85 1.62 -5.14
N ALA A 86 -10.70 2.28 -5.17
CA ALA A 86 -9.61 2.03 -4.24
C ALA A 86 -10.07 2.17 -2.77
N PRO A 87 -10.87 3.17 -2.36
CA PRO A 87 -11.38 3.24 -0.98
C PRO A 87 -12.18 1.99 -0.57
N ALA A 88 -13.09 1.52 -1.44
CA ALA A 88 -13.90 0.33 -1.15
C ALA A 88 -13.06 -0.95 -1.07
N VAL A 89 -11.97 -1.03 -1.84
CA VAL A 89 -11.01 -2.15 -1.76
C VAL A 89 -10.20 -2.07 -0.46
N ALA A 90 -9.73 -0.88 -0.07
CA ALA A 90 -8.99 -0.66 1.17
C ALA A 90 -9.84 -1.05 2.39
N ILE A 91 -11.07 -0.55 2.48
CA ILE A 91 -12.00 -0.83 3.58
C ILE A 91 -12.30 -2.32 3.67
N ARG A 92 -12.57 -2.97 2.53
CA ARG A 92 -12.85 -4.41 2.50
C ARG A 92 -11.64 -5.22 2.98
N LEU A 93 -10.44 -4.85 2.52
CA LEU A 93 -9.21 -5.54 2.89
C LEU A 93 -8.88 -5.36 4.37
N HIS A 94 -9.04 -4.15 4.92
CA HIS A 94 -8.91 -3.87 6.34
C HIS A 94 -9.88 -4.72 7.17
N ALA A 95 -11.18 -4.69 6.83
CA ALA A 95 -12.20 -5.50 7.51
C ALA A 95 -11.92 -7.02 7.40
N GLU A 96 -11.41 -7.49 6.27
CA GLU A 96 -11.04 -8.90 6.09
C GLU A 96 -9.87 -9.31 6.98
N ILE A 97 -8.87 -8.44 7.16
CA ILE A 97 -7.75 -8.65 8.08
C ILE A 97 -8.23 -8.67 9.53
N GLU A 98 -9.08 -7.72 9.94
CA GLU A 98 -9.65 -7.70 11.28
C GLU A 98 -10.44 -8.97 11.58
N GLN A 99 -11.33 -9.37 10.67
CA GLN A 99 -12.20 -10.53 10.87
C GLN A 99 -11.46 -11.85 10.87
N GLN A 100 -10.50 -12.04 9.96
CA GLN A 100 -9.85 -13.34 9.77
C GLN A 100 -8.56 -13.50 10.57
N ALA A 101 -7.84 -12.40 10.85
CA ALA A 101 -6.58 -12.41 11.58
C ALA A 101 -6.68 -11.81 12.99
N GLY A 102 -7.81 -11.20 13.37
CA GLY A 102 -8.00 -10.59 14.69
C GLY A 102 -7.06 -9.43 14.96
N ARG A 103 -6.67 -8.69 13.92
CA ARG A 103 -5.66 -7.63 13.99
C ARG A 103 -6.14 -6.37 13.29
N ASP A 104 -5.89 -5.25 13.95
CA ASP A 104 -6.02 -3.92 13.38
C ASP A 104 -4.74 -3.59 12.58
N VAL A 105 -4.88 -3.49 11.26
CA VAL A 105 -3.80 -3.21 10.30
C VAL A 105 -4.26 -2.08 9.41
N ASP A 106 -3.50 -0.99 9.35
CA ASP A 106 -3.79 0.12 8.45
C ASP A 106 -3.60 -0.35 7.00
N VAL A 107 -4.62 -0.17 6.16
CA VAL A 107 -4.58 -0.53 4.73
C VAL A 107 -4.58 0.72 3.86
N VAL A 108 -3.55 0.89 3.05
CA VAL A 108 -3.45 2.01 2.10
C VAL A 108 -3.38 1.46 0.69
N LEU A 109 -4.34 1.84 -0.16
CA LEU A 109 -4.17 1.69 -1.61
C LEU A 109 -3.46 2.92 -2.14
N LEU A 110 -2.39 2.74 -2.92
CA LEU A 110 -1.57 3.84 -3.39
C LEU A 110 -1.41 3.80 -4.92
N ASP A 111 -1.92 4.81 -5.60
CA ASP A 111 -1.63 5.00 -7.03
C ASP A 111 -0.22 5.59 -7.21
N ILE A 112 0.69 4.77 -7.73
CA ILE A 112 2.08 5.15 -8.04
C ILE A 112 2.31 5.31 -9.55
N SER A 113 1.26 5.51 -10.34
CA SER A 113 1.36 5.67 -11.80
C SER A 113 2.25 6.85 -12.19
N ASP A 114 2.16 7.95 -11.43
CA ASP A 114 2.91 9.20 -11.59
C ASP A 114 4.18 9.27 -10.70
N LEU A 115 4.65 8.14 -10.14
CA LEU A 115 5.84 8.11 -9.28
C LEU A 115 7.09 8.61 -10.01
N ASP A 116 7.62 9.75 -9.56
CA ASP A 116 8.81 10.41 -10.09
C ASP A 116 10.02 10.35 -9.14
N ASP A 117 9.81 10.11 -7.85
CA ASP A 117 10.86 9.95 -6.84
C ASP A 117 10.67 8.68 -5.99
N PRO A 118 11.24 7.54 -6.42
CA PRO A 118 11.21 6.30 -5.63
C PRO A 118 11.93 6.41 -4.28
N GLY A 119 12.90 7.32 -4.15
CA GLY A 119 13.62 7.56 -2.90
C GLY A 119 12.70 8.14 -1.85
N LEU A 120 11.95 9.18 -2.22
CA LEU A 120 10.93 9.78 -1.35
C LEU A 120 9.85 8.77 -0.96
N LEU A 121 9.40 7.91 -1.89
CA LEU A 121 8.44 6.85 -1.55
C LEU A 121 8.98 5.93 -0.45
N HIS A 122 10.27 5.56 -0.49
CA HIS A 122 10.88 4.79 0.60
C HIS A 122 10.89 5.55 1.91
N GLU A 123 11.24 6.83 1.90
CA GLU A 123 11.22 7.66 3.10
C GLU A 123 9.81 7.70 3.72
N ARG A 124 8.77 7.84 2.90
CA ARG A 124 7.37 7.80 3.35
C ARG A 124 6.97 6.45 3.94
N LEU A 125 7.40 5.35 3.34
CA LEU A 125 7.14 3.99 3.84
C LEU A 125 7.91 3.70 5.14
N GLU A 126 9.15 4.17 5.23
CA GLU A 126 9.96 4.07 6.46
C GLU A 126 9.37 4.91 7.59
N GLU A 127 8.87 6.11 7.29
CA GLU A 127 8.11 6.94 8.24
C GLU A 127 6.86 6.20 8.73
N LEU A 128 6.05 5.65 7.81
CA LEU A 128 4.85 4.90 8.15
C LEU A 128 5.18 3.68 9.03
N SER A 129 6.23 2.94 8.71
CA SER A 129 6.61 1.73 9.47
C SER A 129 6.95 1.98 10.93
N ARG A 130 7.35 3.21 11.27
CA ARG A 130 7.64 3.63 12.65
C ARG A 130 6.38 3.98 13.44
N GLN A 131 5.25 4.16 12.78
CA GLN A 131 3.98 4.51 13.40
C GLN A 131 3.29 3.27 14.01
N PRO A 132 2.48 3.44 15.07
CA PRO A 132 1.54 2.40 15.50
C PRO A 132 0.46 2.15 14.43
N ALA A 133 -0.20 1.00 14.50
CA ALA A 133 -1.38 0.70 13.68
C ALA A 133 -2.63 1.43 14.21
N GLY A 134 -3.72 1.42 13.43
CA GLY A 134 -5.03 1.94 13.84
C GLY A 134 -5.15 3.46 13.70
N LEU A 135 -4.29 4.07 12.89
CA LEU A 135 -4.23 5.52 12.69
C LEU A 135 -4.85 6.00 11.39
N ALA A 136 -4.98 5.10 10.41
CA ALA A 136 -5.60 5.37 9.12
C ALA A 136 -6.79 4.43 8.87
N GLY A 137 -6.77 3.21 9.43
CA GLY A 137 -7.75 2.16 9.21
C GLY A 137 -7.72 1.67 7.76
N ALA A 138 -8.34 2.43 6.86
CA ALA A 138 -8.33 2.19 5.43
C ALA A 138 -8.33 3.51 4.64
N ALA A 139 -7.37 3.68 3.74
CA ALA A 139 -7.26 4.86 2.87
C ALA A 139 -6.93 4.48 1.42
N ALA A 140 -7.25 5.37 0.50
CA ALA A 140 -6.80 5.29 -0.89
C ALA A 140 -6.22 6.63 -1.28
N LEU A 141 -4.94 6.61 -1.66
CA LEU A 141 -4.16 7.80 -1.95
C LEU A 141 -3.54 7.69 -3.34
N ASP A 142 -3.10 8.81 -3.88
CA ASP A 142 -2.22 8.90 -5.03
C ASP A 142 -0.83 9.45 -4.64
N TRP A 143 0.11 9.31 -5.58
CA TRP A 143 1.49 9.74 -5.37
C TRP A 143 1.60 11.24 -5.04
N ARG A 144 0.75 12.09 -5.61
CA ARG A 144 0.83 13.55 -5.44
C ARG A 144 0.49 13.94 -4.01
N GLU A 145 -0.47 13.25 -3.40
CA GLU A 145 -0.83 13.45 -1.99
C GLU A 145 0.35 13.14 -1.08
N ILE A 146 1.00 11.99 -1.23
CA ILE A 146 2.10 11.58 -0.34
C ILE A 146 3.47 12.16 -0.72
N ARG A 147 3.54 12.91 -1.83
CA ARG A 147 4.72 13.68 -2.21
C ARG A 147 4.93 14.84 -1.24
N GLU A 148 3.87 15.60 -0.99
CA GLU A 148 3.92 16.82 -0.19
C GLU A 148 3.87 16.53 1.32
N GLU A 149 3.23 15.44 1.73
CA GLU A 149 3.01 15.10 3.14
C GLU A 149 3.25 13.60 3.43
N SER A 150 3.22 13.21 4.71
CA SER A 150 3.38 11.81 5.08
C SER A 150 2.13 11.00 4.75
N ILE A 151 2.27 9.69 4.49
CA ILE A 151 1.14 8.78 4.23
C ILE A 151 0.07 8.89 5.34
N ARG A 152 0.53 9.03 6.59
CA ARG A 152 -0.37 9.19 7.74
C ARG A 152 -1.18 10.47 7.66
N HIS A 153 -0.56 11.58 7.28
CA HIS A 153 -1.27 12.86 7.22
C HIS A 153 -2.29 12.84 6.08
N ALA A 154 -1.87 12.40 4.89
CA ALA A 154 -2.75 12.28 3.73
C ALA A 154 -3.96 11.37 4.01
N ALA A 155 -3.74 10.20 4.62
CA ALA A 155 -4.81 9.28 4.97
C ALA A 155 -5.83 9.84 5.99
N ASN A 156 -5.44 10.83 6.79
CA ASN A 156 -6.33 11.47 7.77
C ASN A 156 -7.00 12.75 7.24
N SER A 157 -6.47 13.35 6.18
CA SER A 157 -7.01 14.58 5.58
C SER A 157 -8.31 14.33 4.80
N ASP A 158 -8.50 13.12 4.26
CA ASP A 158 -9.72 12.69 3.54
C ASP A 158 -10.97 12.55 4.44
N TYR A 159 -10.82 12.71 5.75
CA TYR A 159 -11.90 12.58 6.73
C TYR A 159 -12.55 13.92 7.15
N ILE A 160 -12.22 15.05 6.49
CA ILE A 160 -12.70 16.41 6.83
C ILE A 160 -13.64 16.98 5.77
#